data_AF-A0A3N1D5K7-F1
#
_entry.id   AF-A0A3N1D5K7-F1
#
_cell.length_a   1.000
_cell.length_b   1.000
_cell.length_c   1.000
_cell.angle_alpha   90.00
_cell.angle_beta   90.00
_cell.angle_gamma   90.00
#
_symmetry.space_group_name_H-M   'P 1'
#
loop_
_entity.id
_entity.type
_entity.pdbx_description
1 polymer ?
#
loop_
_entity_poly.entity_id
_entity_poly.type
_entity_poly.pdbx_seq_one_letter_code
_entity_poly.pdbx_strand_id
1 'polypeptide(L)'
;MALDRRRSREALDGTVVPGDRPDETVPMVAPEAAALFQLGNLLEGQGFVVRRMSKGLMVGPPGAIPPVVVEVWCGPRADDGGRLWFTFAGGKPLAEAEDVTGALMAIKAALGGE
;
A
#
# COMPACT_ATOMS: atom_id res chain seq x y z
N MET A 1 70.44 3.05 31.29
CA MET A 1 70.36 4.38 30.63
C MET A 1 70.81 4.22 29.18
N ALA A 2 69.88 4.22 28.23
CA ALA A 2 70.07 4.64 26.83
C ALA A 2 68.75 4.42 26.07
N LEU A 3 68.45 5.37 25.19
CA LEU A 3 67.16 5.75 24.63
C LEU A 3 66.69 4.93 23.42
N ASP A 4 65.36 4.85 23.31
CA ASP A 4 64.54 5.06 22.11
C ASP A 4 64.67 4.13 20.89
N ARG A 5 63.71 3.21 20.77
CA ARG A 5 63.27 2.62 19.50
C ARG A 5 61.80 2.18 19.57
N ARG A 6 60.97 2.87 18.78
CA ARG A 6 59.73 2.43 18.09
C ARG A 6 58.36 2.71 18.72
N ARG A 7 57.45 3.04 17.77
CA ARG A 7 55.98 3.02 17.73
C ARG A 7 55.29 4.26 18.32
N SER A 8 54.63 5.17 17.59
CA SER A 8 53.95 5.12 16.28
C SER A 8 53.02 3.91 16.10
N ARG A 9 51.75 4.05 16.52
CA ARG A 9 50.51 3.43 16.01
C ARG A 9 49.39 3.82 17.00
N GLU A 10 48.67 4.91 16.75
CA GLU A 10 47.36 4.92 16.08
C GLU A 10 46.23 4.28 16.91
N ALA A 11 45.24 5.13 17.16
CA ALA A 11 43.80 4.86 17.16
C ALA A 11 43.29 3.58 17.84
N LEU A 12 42.65 3.84 18.97
CA LEU A 12 41.54 3.11 19.59
C LEU A 12 40.77 2.25 18.57
N ASP A 13 40.97 0.94 18.68
CA ASP A 13 40.32 -0.11 17.90
C ASP A 13 38.84 -0.23 18.31
N GLY A 14 37.98 -0.06 17.31
CA GLY A 14 36.78 -0.86 17.11
C GLY A 14 35.82 -1.01 18.28
N THR A 15 34.94 -0.03 18.48
CA THR A 15 33.62 -0.32 19.03
C THR A 15 32.90 -1.27 18.08
N VAL A 16 32.93 -2.55 18.41
CA VAL A 16 31.95 -3.54 17.97
C VAL A 16 30.57 -3.06 18.40
N VAL A 17 29.75 -2.64 17.44
CA VAL A 17 28.29 -2.58 17.57
C VAL A 17 27.70 -3.88 17.02
N PRO A 18 27.31 -4.85 17.86
CA PRO A 18 26.44 -5.93 17.47
C PRO A 18 24.98 -5.51 17.69
N GLY A 19 24.20 -5.41 16.62
CA GLY A 19 22.76 -5.19 16.72
C GLY A 19 22.06 -5.33 15.37
N ASP A 20 21.42 -6.49 15.17
CA ASP A 20 20.27 -6.79 14.29
C ASP A 20 20.29 -6.24 12.86
N ARG A 21 20.60 -7.05 11.82
CA ARG A 21 19.70 -7.98 11.08
C ARG A 21 18.27 -7.42 10.82
N PRO A 22 17.66 -7.67 9.65
CA PRO A 22 18.18 -8.10 8.35
C PRO A 22 17.87 -7.05 7.25
N ASP A 23 18.42 -7.31 6.06
CA ASP A 23 17.82 -6.89 4.80
C ASP A 23 16.33 -7.29 4.81
N GLU A 24 15.46 -6.37 5.24
CA GLU A 24 14.02 -6.50 5.06
C GLU A 24 13.75 -6.28 3.58
N THR A 25 14.00 -7.33 2.80
CA THR A 25 13.12 -7.64 1.67
C THR A 25 11.72 -7.80 2.27
N VAL A 26 11.06 -6.68 2.57
CA VAL A 26 9.61 -6.60 2.67
C VAL A 26 9.12 -7.34 1.44
N PRO A 27 8.22 -8.34 1.57
CA PRO A 27 7.67 -8.98 0.38
C PRO A 27 7.21 -7.83 -0.52
N MET A 28 7.77 -7.75 -1.72
CA MET A 28 7.52 -6.72 -2.72
C MET A 28 6.09 -6.90 -3.24
N VAL A 29 5.11 -6.89 -2.35
CA VAL A 29 3.72 -6.73 -2.69
C VAL A 29 3.66 -5.32 -3.25
N ALA A 30 3.41 -5.23 -4.56
CA ALA A 30 3.23 -3.95 -5.21
C ALA A 30 2.31 -3.09 -4.32
N PRO A 31 2.67 -1.85 -3.98
CA PRO A 31 1.93 -1.03 -3.02
C PRO A 31 0.45 -0.87 -3.43
N GLU A 32 0.16 -0.95 -4.73
CA GLU A 32 -1.18 -1.05 -5.32
C GLU A 32 -1.97 -2.25 -4.79
N ALA A 33 -1.36 -3.44 -4.77
CA ALA A 33 -2.00 -4.67 -4.30
C ALA A 33 -2.26 -4.63 -2.80
N ALA A 34 -1.37 -4.03 -2.01
CA ALA A 34 -1.58 -3.82 -0.59
C ALA A 34 -2.76 -2.87 -0.33
N ALA A 35 -2.84 -1.75 -1.07
CA ALA A 35 -3.94 -0.79 -0.98
C ALA A 35 -5.30 -1.41 -1.38
N LEU A 36 -5.35 -2.18 -2.48
CA LEU A 36 -6.55 -2.91 -2.88
C LEU A 36 -6.95 -3.97 -1.84
N PHE A 37 -5.98 -4.63 -1.21
CA PHE A 37 -6.28 -5.60 -0.15
C PHE A 37 -6.92 -4.93 1.07
N GLN A 38 -6.37 -3.80 1.53
CA GLN A 38 -6.92 -3.01 2.64
C GLN A 38 -8.35 -2.53 2.33
N LEU A 39 -8.56 -1.95 1.14
CA LEU A 39 -9.88 -1.49 0.71
C LEU A 39 -10.89 -2.64 0.61
N GLY A 40 -10.47 -3.78 0.05
CA GLY A 40 -11.31 -4.98 -0.04
C GLY A 40 -11.75 -5.49 1.32
N ASN A 41 -10.84 -5.57 2.31
CA ASN A 41 -11.18 -6.00 3.67
C ASN A 41 -12.18 -5.06 4.34
N LEU A 42 -12.00 -3.74 4.15
CA LEU A 42 -12.90 -2.74 4.72
C LEU A 42 -14.31 -2.86 4.13
N LEU A 43 -14.42 -3.03 2.81
CA LEU A 43 -15.68 -3.23 2.11
C LEU A 43 -16.40 -4.52 2.53
N GLU A 44 -15.67 -5.63 2.64
CA GLU A 44 -16.24 -6.89 3.13
C GLU A 44 -16.71 -6.75 4.59
N GLY A 45 -15.95 -6.03 5.43
CA GLY A 45 -16.35 -5.72 6.80
C GLY A 45 -17.62 -4.85 6.89
N GLN A 46 -17.95 -4.11 5.84
CA GLN A 46 -19.20 -3.33 5.71
C GLN A 46 -20.34 -4.14 5.06
N GLY A 47 -20.13 -5.42 4.75
CA GLY A 47 -21.15 -6.30 4.16
C GLY A 47 -21.27 -6.20 2.64
N PHE A 48 -20.33 -5.54 1.96
CA PHE A 48 -20.28 -5.53 0.50
C PHE A 48 -19.73 -6.86 -0.05
N VAL A 49 -20.18 -7.24 -1.24
CA VAL A 49 -19.66 -8.38 -1.96
C VAL A 49 -18.45 -7.92 -2.75
N VAL A 50 -17.24 -8.34 -2.33
CA VAL A 50 -15.99 -7.97 -3.00
C VAL A 50 -15.42 -9.18 -3.75
N ARG A 51 -15.11 -8.98 -5.02
CA ARG A 51 -14.38 -9.92 -5.84
C ARG A 51 -13.02 -9.34 -6.22
N ARG A 52 -11.96 -9.92 -5.68
CA ARG A 52 -10.57 -9.53 -5.98
C ARG A 52 -10.16 -10.04 -7.35
N MET A 53 -9.54 -9.17 -8.15
CA MET A 53 -8.94 -9.47 -9.44
C MET A 53 -7.43 -9.23 -9.39
N SER A 54 -6.70 -9.67 -10.42
CA SER A 54 -5.25 -9.52 -10.48
C SER A 54 -4.76 -8.07 -10.48
N LYS A 55 -5.60 -7.10 -10.88
CA LYS A 55 -5.25 -5.67 -10.97
C LYS A 55 -6.33 -4.72 -10.44
N GLY A 56 -7.32 -5.25 -9.72
CA GLY A 56 -8.47 -4.46 -9.27
C GLY A 56 -9.43 -5.22 -8.37
N LEU A 57 -10.55 -4.59 -8.05
CA LEU A 57 -11.64 -5.09 -7.22
C LEU A 57 -12.95 -4.86 -7.96
N MET A 58 -13.83 -5.86 -7.95
CA MET A 58 -15.24 -5.66 -8.24
C MET A 58 -16.01 -5.64 -6.92
N VAL A 59 -16.85 -4.62 -6.74
CA VAL A 59 -17.61 -4.42 -5.51
C VAL A 59 -19.08 -4.33 -5.87
N GLY A 60 -19.91 -5.14 -5.24
CA GLY A 60 -21.36 -5.10 -5.37
C GLY A 60 -22.04 -4.94 -4.00
N PRO A 61 -23.23 -4.33 -3.95
CA PRO A 61 -24.01 -4.26 -2.73
C PRO A 61 -24.58 -5.64 -2.39
N PRO A 62 -24.78 -5.94 -1.10
CA PRO A 62 -25.33 -7.22 -0.68
C PRO A 62 -26.77 -7.39 -1.19
N GLY A 63 -27.08 -8.56 -1.75
CA GLY A 63 -28.44 -8.94 -2.12
C GLY A 63 -29.04 -8.27 -3.36
N ALA A 64 -28.28 -7.49 -4.13
CA ALA A 64 -28.79 -6.86 -5.35
C ALA A 64 -28.98 -7.85 -6.52
N ILE A 65 -30.13 -7.79 -7.17
CA ILE A 65 -30.48 -8.58 -8.36
C ILE A 65 -31.18 -7.65 -9.39
N PRO A 66 -30.59 -7.40 -10.59
CA PRO A 66 -29.24 -7.80 -10.99
C PRO A 66 -28.17 -7.07 -10.16
N PRO A 67 -26.98 -7.66 -9.97
CA PRO A 67 -25.93 -7.05 -9.17
C PRO A 67 -25.39 -5.81 -9.88
N VAL A 68 -25.62 -4.63 -9.30
CA VAL A 68 -24.87 -3.42 -9.67
C VAL A 68 -23.46 -3.59 -9.12
N VAL A 69 -22.45 -3.58 -9.98
CA VAL A 69 -21.06 -3.73 -9.56
C VAL A 69 -20.24 -2.54 -10.00
N VAL A 70 -19.35 -2.07 -9.14
CA VAL A 70 -18.32 -1.09 -9.49
C VAL A 70 -16.97 -1.78 -9.55
N GLU A 71 -16.20 -1.44 -10.58
CA GLU A 71 -14.83 -1.91 -10.72
C GLU A 71 -13.88 -0.81 -10.28
N VAL A 72 -12.94 -1.19 -9.41
CA VAL A 72 -11.99 -0.30 -8.76
C VAL A 72 -10.57 -0.80 -9.02
N TRP A 73 -9.71 0.10 -9.47
CA TRP A 73 -8.32 -0.16 -9.80
C TRP A 73 -7.45 0.69 -8.87
N CYS A 74 -6.22 0.25 -8.64
CA CYS A 74 -5.21 1.06 -7.97
C CYS A 74 -3.99 1.15 -8.87
N GLY A 75 -3.47 2.36 -9.05
CA GLY A 75 -2.30 2.57 -9.89
C GLY A 75 -1.70 3.97 -9.73
N PRO A 76 -0.46 4.16 -10.22
CA PRO A 76 0.20 5.46 -10.19
C PRO A 76 -0.49 6.43 -11.16
N ARG A 77 -0.77 7.64 -10.68
CA ARG A 77 -1.33 8.72 -11.47
C ARG A 77 -0.25 9.71 -11.87
N ALA A 78 0.07 9.76 -13.16
CA ALA A 78 1.11 10.63 -13.70
C ALA A 78 0.85 12.13 -13.42
N ASP A 79 -0.42 12.52 -13.41
CA ASP A 79 -0.88 13.89 -13.16
C ASP A 79 -0.62 14.35 -11.71
N ASP A 80 -0.42 13.40 -10.79
CA ASP A 80 -0.28 13.64 -9.35
C ASP A 80 1.11 13.18 -8.85
N GLY A 81 2.14 13.43 -9.66
CA GLY A 81 3.53 13.10 -9.30
C GLY A 81 3.82 11.60 -9.16
N GLY A 82 2.98 10.74 -9.74
CA GLY A 82 3.14 9.29 -9.65
C GLY A 82 2.57 8.67 -8.37
N ARG A 83 1.83 9.43 -7.56
CA ARG A 83 1.13 8.91 -6.39
C ARG A 83 0.12 7.83 -6.78
N LEU A 84 -0.11 6.90 -5.87
CA LEU A 84 -1.07 5.82 -6.08
C LEU A 84 -2.48 6.31 -5.79
N TRP A 85 -3.41 6.00 -6.69
CA TRP A 85 -4.80 6.41 -6.59
C TRP A 85 -5.73 5.24 -6.85
N PHE A 86 -6.85 5.22 -6.14
CA PHE A 86 -8.00 4.40 -6.48
C PHE A 86 -8.78 5.07 -7.61
N THR A 87 -9.12 4.28 -8.64
CA THR A 87 -9.85 4.75 -9.82
C THR A 87 -11.00 3.80 -10.15
N PHE A 88 -12.12 4.33 -10.63
CA PHE A 88 -13.18 3.52 -11.21
C PHE A 88 -12.76 3.05 -12.60
N ALA A 89 -13.50 2.07 -13.15
CA ALA A 89 -13.46 1.78 -14.57
C ALA A 89 -13.51 3.06 -15.41
N GLY A 90 -12.64 3.15 -16.42
CA GLY A 90 -12.46 4.35 -17.23
C GLY A 90 -11.54 5.41 -16.63
N GLY A 91 -10.84 5.11 -15.52
CA GLY A 91 -9.78 5.97 -14.97
C GLY A 91 -10.27 7.17 -14.16
N LYS A 92 -11.55 7.17 -13.77
CA LYS A 92 -12.12 8.26 -12.95
C LYS A 92 -11.59 8.15 -11.51
N PRO A 93 -10.93 9.19 -10.97
CA PRO A 93 -10.34 9.13 -9.64
C PRO A 93 -11.42 9.04 -8.54
N LEU A 94 -11.19 8.18 -7.54
CA LEU A 94 -11.96 8.15 -6.29
C LEU A 94 -11.23 8.91 -5.20
N ALA A 95 -10.06 8.40 -4.80
CA ALA A 95 -9.27 8.88 -3.68
C ALA A 95 -7.81 8.40 -3.82
N GLU A 96 -6.88 9.03 -3.10
CA GLU A 96 -5.51 8.57 -2.95
C GLU A 96 -5.47 7.18 -2.28
N ALA A 97 -4.46 6.36 -2.61
CA ALA A 97 -4.33 5.00 -2.09
C ALA A 97 -4.17 4.95 -0.55
N GLU A 98 -3.65 6.04 0.03
CA GLU A 98 -3.52 6.22 1.48
C GLU A 98 -4.86 6.56 2.14
N ASP A 99 -5.82 7.11 1.39
CA ASP A 99 -7.15 7.49 1.87
C ASP A 99 -8.20 6.39 1.59
N VAL A 100 -7.99 5.23 2.21
CA VAL A 100 -8.85 4.04 2.05
C VAL A 100 -10.31 4.33 2.45
N THR A 101 -10.52 5.19 3.45
CA THR A 101 -11.85 5.59 3.92
C THR A 101 -12.58 6.46 2.90
N GLY A 102 -11.90 7.42 2.26
CA GLY A 102 -12.52 8.20 1.19
C GLY A 102 -12.84 7.34 -0.03
N ALA A 103 -11.97 6.39 -0.37
CA ALA A 103 -12.25 5.41 -1.41
C ALA A 103 -13.52 4.58 -1.11
N LEU A 104 -13.66 4.10 0.13
CA LEU A 104 -14.87 3.40 0.59
C LEU A 104 -16.12 4.28 0.41
N MET A 105 -16.09 5.54 0.86
CA MET A 105 -17.23 6.45 0.78
C MET A 105 -17.64 6.72 -0.67
N ALA A 106 -16.67 6.93 -1.55
CA ALA A 106 -16.92 7.12 -2.97
C ALA A 106 -17.52 5.88 -3.65
N ILE A 107 -17.08 4.67 -3.26
CA ILE A 107 -17.67 3.39 -3.71
C ILE A 107 -19.12 3.24 -3.23
N LYS A 108 -19.39 3.54 -1.95
CA LYS A 108 -20.74 3.53 -1.40
C LYS A 108 -21.66 4.47 -2.18
N ALA A 109 -21.21 5.72 -2.40
CA ALA A 109 -21.98 6.69 -3.18
C ALA A 109 -22.25 6.22 -4.62
N ALA A 110 -21.27 5.59 -5.28
CA ALA A 110 -21.45 5.06 -6.63
C ALA A 110 -22.41 3.86 -6.71
N LEU A 111 -22.50 3.07 -5.64
CA LEU A 111 -23.44 1.95 -5.52
C LEU A 111 -24.84 2.37 -5.03
N GLY A 112 -25.09 3.66 -4.81
CA GLY A 112 -26.36 4.17 -4.32
C GLY A 112 -26.54 4.06 -2.80
N GLY A 113 -25.45 3.94 -2.05
CA GLY A 113 -25.45 3.95 -0.59
C GLY A 113 -25.69 5.36 -0.05
N GLU A 114 -26.92 5.61 0.35
CA GLU A 114 -27.36 6.71 1.23
C GLU A 114 -27.02 6.44 2.71
#